data_AF-A0A0X8JJY9-F1
#
_entry.id   AF-A0A0X8JJY9-F1
#
_cell.length_a   1.000
_cell.length_b   1.000
_cell.length_c   1.000
_cell.angle_alpha   90.00
_cell.angle_beta   90.00
_cell.angle_gamma   90.00
#
_symmetry.space_group_name_H-M   'P 1'
#
loop_
_entity.id
_entity.type
_entity.pdbx_description
1 polymer ?
#
loop_
_entity_poly.entity_id
_entity_poly.type
_entity_poly.pdbx_seq_one_letter_code
_entity_poly.pdbx_strand_id
1 'polypeptide(L)'
;MRFSHGFIVLLCLFILALPVQAGSEDFRPVHGLVKTPDFPKTASYRWHTPPIPREINVTPLVVEDPDWYYLPRGQRPRLSYAGRWGGSSYPDILEEALRGNPLAMADLIIQTQYAPDRLAAALPHFPPPMHTKKYWLDWAARYTSPGWIYARLSLYDEGIGATRRALGTGAKLGDPKSMYEWVTGWPVAGEVLWLIVAADAGSGPAAYWVSRWYRLGGKNSGYEISKNIAKGKKYLAIAMQRGYSEAFADAAYDVLTGLQGTPINQEQAYVYTYIWLALRKTENGLLLIERDLPDMPTVRMVNVRRCALNARRDIGMVRNLTPEEKTEEVARKLQVWALPELSEETTARAKRQAQDWLLRYKAEREAELRPERERRAKLTEQLRKECVPALEYLAKRKIPFSSGQINPQKPYEARGRVIR
;
A
#
# COMPACT_ATOMS: atom_id res chain seq x y z
N MET A 1 30.35 -39.57 20.70
CA MET A 1 30.53 -38.13 20.37
C MET A 1 29.32 -37.37 20.90
N ARG A 2 29.52 -36.54 21.95
CA ARG A 2 28.47 -35.72 22.56
C ARG A 2 28.23 -34.50 21.68
N PHE A 3 27.16 -34.50 20.89
CA PHE A 3 26.71 -33.27 20.23
C PHE A 3 26.15 -32.34 21.30
N SER A 4 26.87 -31.24 21.50
CA SER A 4 26.59 -30.18 22.46
C SER A 4 25.20 -29.60 22.23
N HIS A 5 24.34 -29.76 23.24
CA HIS A 5 22.97 -29.22 23.27
C HIS A 5 22.94 -27.68 23.14
N GLY A 6 24.07 -26.99 23.34
CA GLY A 6 24.21 -25.55 23.11
C GLY A 6 24.13 -25.11 21.64
N PHE A 7 24.45 -25.97 20.67
CA PHE A 7 24.46 -25.59 19.25
C PHE A 7 23.05 -25.60 18.63
N ILE A 8 22.15 -26.45 19.14
CA ILE A 8 20.75 -26.53 18.70
C ILE A 8 19.94 -25.36 19.28
N VAL A 9 20.21 -24.95 20.52
CA VAL A 9 19.54 -23.79 21.15
C VAL A 9 19.87 -22.48 20.44
N LEU A 10 21.11 -22.31 19.95
CA LEU A 10 21.52 -21.12 19.18
C LEU A 10 20.90 -21.09 17.76
N LEU A 11 20.67 -22.23 17.14
CA LEU A 11 20.01 -22.30 15.83
C LEU A 11 18.49 -22.06 15.94
N CYS A 12 17.86 -22.47 17.04
CA CYS A 12 16.45 -22.19 17.33
C CYS A 12 16.20 -20.69 17.61
N LEU A 13 17.15 -19.99 18.24
CA LEU A 13 17.07 -18.54 18.45
C LEU A 13 17.12 -17.72 17.16
N PHE A 14 17.72 -18.23 16.09
CA PHE A 14 17.74 -17.56 14.78
C PHE A 14 16.45 -17.73 13.96
N ILE A 15 15.61 -18.69 14.33
CA ILE A 15 14.38 -19.06 13.60
C ILE A 15 13.13 -18.56 14.34
N LEU A 16 13.24 -18.34 15.65
CA LEU A 16 12.14 -17.87 16.49
C LEU A 16 12.04 -16.35 16.46
N ALA A 17 10.84 -15.89 16.15
CA ALA A 17 10.36 -14.52 16.25
C ALA A 17 10.68 -13.59 15.06
N LEU A 18 10.08 -13.89 13.90
CA LEU A 18 9.83 -12.89 12.85
C LEU A 18 9.10 -11.61 13.37
N PRO A 19 8.26 -11.57 14.44
CA PRO A 19 7.83 -10.29 15.04
C PRO A 19 8.94 -9.52 15.77
N VAL A 20 9.99 -10.18 16.25
CA VAL A 20 11.16 -9.53 16.88
C VAL A 20 12.17 -9.10 15.82
N GLN A 21 12.36 -9.90 14.77
CA GLN A 21 13.20 -9.52 13.62
C GLN A 21 12.57 -8.45 12.71
N ALA A 22 11.24 -8.35 12.68
CA ALA A 22 10.56 -7.18 12.08
C ALA A 22 10.90 -5.86 12.81
N GLY A 23 11.61 -5.88 13.95
CA GLY A 23 12.18 -4.70 14.57
C GLY A 23 13.72 -4.63 14.58
N SER A 24 14.45 -5.58 14.00
CA SER A 24 15.89 -5.74 14.30
C SER A 24 16.87 -5.71 13.12
N GLU A 25 16.42 -5.68 11.87
CA GLU A 25 17.29 -5.25 10.77
C GLU A 25 17.01 -3.78 10.48
N ASP A 26 18.04 -2.93 10.59
CA ASP A 26 18.04 -1.52 10.16
C ASP A 26 17.84 -1.48 8.63
N PHE A 27 16.64 -1.77 8.15
CA PHE A 27 16.26 -1.51 6.78
C PHE A 27 16.22 0.00 6.59
N ARG A 28 17.14 0.50 5.76
CA ARG A 28 17.16 1.89 5.34
C ARG A 28 16.61 1.96 3.92
N PRO A 29 15.44 2.60 3.72
CA PRO A 29 14.92 2.83 2.38
C PRO A 29 15.94 3.54 1.49
N VAL A 30 16.02 3.12 0.22
CA VAL A 30 16.91 3.72 -0.77
C VAL A 30 16.12 4.67 -1.67
N HIS A 31 16.55 5.94 -1.71
CA HIS A 31 15.95 7.01 -2.48
C HIS A 31 17.02 7.81 -3.22
N GLY A 32 16.63 8.68 -4.16
CA GLY A 32 17.54 9.42 -5.03
C GLY A 32 17.88 8.63 -6.29
N LEU A 33 19.02 8.94 -6.93
CA LEU A 33 19.45 8.24 -8.14
C LEU A 33 19.89 6.81 -7.80
N VAL A 34 19.11 5.82 -8.24
CA VAL A 34 19.32 4.39 -7.96
C VAL A 34 19.59 3.66 -9.27
N LYS A 35 20.58 2.76 -9.24
CA LYS A 35 20.85 1.81 -10.33
C LYS A 35 19.87 0.65 -10.25
N THR A 36 19.26 0.31 -11.38
CA THR A 36 18.35 -0.81 -11.42
C THR A 36 19.10 -2.13 -11.32
N PRO A 37 18.55 -3.14 -10.61
CA PRO A 37 19.17 -4.44 -10.52
C PRO A 37 19.41 -5.04 -11.90
N ASP A 38 20.62 -5.58 -12.11
CA ASP A 38 20.99 -6.24 -13.35
C ASP A 38 20.73 -7.74 -13.23
N PHE A 39 19.61 -8.19 -13.79
CA PHE A 39 19.26 -9.60 -13.87
C PHE A 39 19.19 -10.05 -15.33
N PRO A 40 19.75 -11.23 -15.68
CA PRO A 40 19.57 -11.81 -17.00
C PRO A 40 18.08 -12.01 -17.31
N LYS A 41 17.68 -11.73 -18.55
CA LYS A 41 16.31 -11.98 -19.01
C LYS A 41 16.15 -13.44 -19.41
N THR A 42 15.02 -14.04 -19.06
CA THR A 42 14.69 -15.41 -19.51
C THR A 42 14.32 -15.43 -21.00
N ALA A 43 14.63 -16.54 -21.69
CA ALA A 43 14.39 -16.71 -23.14
C ALA A 43 12.92 -16.59 -23.58
N SER A 44 11.95 -16.72 -22.65
CA SER A 44 10.52 -16.63 -22.92
C SER A 44 9.94 -15.21 -22.79
N TYR A 45 10.77 -14.21 -22.48
CA TYR A 45 10.29 -12.84 -22.24
C TYR A 45 9.96 -12.10 -23.54
N ARG A 46 8.67 -12.01 -23.89
CA ARG A 46 8.17 -11.18 -25.00
C ARG A 46 7.85 -9.76 -24.52
N TRP A 47 8.56 -8.79 -25.09
CA TRP A 47 8.47 -7.36 -24.77
C TRP A 47 7.16 -6.73 -25.28
N HIS A 48 6.32 -6.20 -24.38
CA HIS A 48 5.23 -5.28 -24.73
C HIS A 48 5.25 -3.98 -23.89
N THR A 49 6.28 -3.76 -23.07
CA THR A 49 6.43 -2.62 -22.15
C THR A 49 7.84 -2.08 -22.17
N PRO A 50 8.09 -0.77 -21.94
CA PRO A 50 9.44 -0.25 -21.89
C PRO A 50 10.19 -0.78 -20.65
N PRO A 51 11.51 -1.06 -20.78
CA PRO A 51 12.31 -1.55 -19.65
C PRO A 51 12.36 -0.50 -18.56
N ILE A 52 12.63 -0.92 -17.32
CA ILE A 52 13.12 0.04 -16.33
C ILE A 52 14.39 0.72 -16.88
N PRO A 53 14.52 2.05 -16.82
CA PRO A 53 15.77 2.73 -17.18
C PRO A 53 16.92 2.23 -16.30
N ARG A 54 18.16 2.17 -16.80
CA ARG A 54 19.32 1.71 -16.01
C ARG A 54 19.52 2.45 -14.69
N GLU A 55 19.12 3.72 -14.66
CA GLU A 55 19.12 4.57 -13.48
C GLU A 55 17.79 5.31 -13.39
N ILE A 56 17.25 5.41 -12.18
CA ILE A 56 15.99 6.10 -11.91
C ILE A 56 16.12 6.91 -10.63
N ASN A 57 15.61 8.14 -10.63
CA ASN A 57 15.56 8.98 -9.43
C ASN A 57 14.32 8.62 -8.61
N VAL A 58 14.49 7.83 -7.56
CA VAL A 58 13.42 7.27 -6.72
C VAL A 58 13.03 8.26 -5.62
N THR A 59 11.74 8.52 -5.47
CA THR A 59 11.23 9.37 -4.39
C THR A 59 10.99 8.57 -3.11
N PRO A 60 11.04 9.21 -1.92
CA PRO A 60 10.53 8.59 -0.71
C PRO A 60 9.06 8.17 -0.84
N LEU A 61 8.66 7.19 -0.02
CA LEU A 61 7.25 6.87 0.13
C LEU A 61 6.49 8.06 0.72
N VAL A 62 5.34 8.37 0.12
CA VAL A 62 4.44 9.38 0.66
C VAL A 62 3.80 8.86 1.94
N VAL A 63 3.96 9.61 3.02
CA VAL A 63 3.25 9.35 4.29
C VAL A 63 1.80 9.79 4.10
N GLU A 64 0.92 8.83 3.78
CA GLU A 64 -0.48 9.12 3.54
C GLU A 64 -1.22 9.49 4.82
N ASP A 65 -2.08 10.49 4.74
CA ASP A 65 -2.88 10.96 5.86
C ASP A 65 -4.29 10.36 5.76
N PRO A 66 -4.80 9.67 6.80
CA PRO A 66 -6.19 9.18 6.82
C PRO A 66 -7.22 10.28 6.57
N ASP A 67 -6.91 11.51 6.96
CA ASP A 67 -7.78 12.66 6.75
C ASP A 67 -7.99 12.95 5.28
N TRP A 68 -7.08 12.59 4.37
CA TRP A 68 -7.31 12.80 2.93
C TRP A 68 -8.52 12.03 2.41
N TYR A 69 -8.79 10.86 3.01
CA TYR A 69 -9.77 9.89 2.55
C TYR A 69 -11.09 9.98 3.34
N TYR A 70 -11.05 10.44 4.59
CA TYR A 70 -12.18 10.41 5.51
C TYR A 70 -12.48 11.77 6.14
N LEU A 71 -13.76 12.01 6.48
CA LEU A 71 -14.15 13.10 7.35
C LEU A 71 -14.01 12.66 8.83
N PRO A 72 -13.87 13.60 9.79
CA PRO A 72 -13.90 13.29 11.22
C PRO A 72 -15.16 12.49 11.62
N ARG A 73 -15.04 11.70 12.70
CA ARG A 73 -16.01 10.68 13.18
C ARG A 73 -17.48 11.06 12.92
N GLY A 74 -18.21 10.22 12.18
CA GLY A 74 -19.67 10.29 12.02
C GLY A 74 -20.20 10.89 10.71
N GLN A 75 -19.33 11.38 9.82
CA GLN A 75 -19.75 11.89 8.51
C GLN A 75 -19.43 10.89 7.37
N ARG A 76 -20.20 10.99 6.27
CA ARG A 76 -20.01 10.18 5.05
C ARG A 76 -18.56 10.33 4.52
N PRO A 77 -18.02 9.36 3.75
CA PRO A 77 -16.71 9.50 3.11
C PRO A 77 -16.56 10.86 2.41
N ARG A 78 -15.35 11.45 2.41
CA ARG A 78 -15.09 12.68 1.65
C ARG A 78 -15.54 12.43 0.22
N LEU A 79 -16.28 13.40 -0.31
CA LEU A 79 -16.99 13.31 -1.59
C LEU A 79 -16.15 12.55 -2.62
N SER A 80 -16.67 11.41 -3.05
CA SER A 80 -16.06 10.50 -4.01
C SER A 80 -16.14 11.15 -5.40
N TYR A 81 -15.24 12.08 -5.71
CA TYR A 81 -15.24 12.71 -7.02
C TYR A 81 -14.52 11.79 -8.02
N ALA A 82 -15.33 11.09 -8.81
CA ALA A 82 -14.91 10.32 -9.96
C ALA A 82 -15.70 10.80 -11.19
N GLY A 83 -15.00 11.42 -12.14
CA GLY A 83 -15.53 11.73 -13.48
C GLY A 83 -15.69 13.21 -13.84
N ARG A 84 -15.79 13.48 -15.15
CA ARG A 84 -16.13 14.79 -15.73
C ARG A 84 -17.53 15.19 -15.26
N TRP A 85 -17.61 16.05 -14.27
CA TRP A 85 -18.86 16.72 -13.88
C TRP A 85 -18.68 18.23 -13.96
N GLY A 86 -19.72 18.89 -14.46
CA GLY A 86 -19.71 20.30 -14.85
C GLY A 86 -19.23 21.27 -13.78
N GLY A 87 -18.93 22.51 -14.19
CA GLY A 87 -18.27 23.55 -13.38
C GLY A 87 -18.88 23.88 -12.01
N SER A 88 -20.05 23.34 -11.66
CA SER A 88 -20.68 23.49 -10.34
C SER A 88 -19.96 22.77 -9.20
N SER A 89 -19.17 21.72 -9.48
CA SER A 89 -18.41 20.97 -8.46
C SER A 89 -17.00 21.53 -8.20
N TYR A 90 -16.48 22.35 -9.12
CA TYR A 90 -15.12 22.89 -9.05
C TYR A 90 -14.85 23.70 -7.77
N PRO A 91 -15.75 24.59 -7.30
CA PRO A 91 -15.45 25.38 -6.10
C PRO A 91 -15.43 24.54 -4.81
N ASP A 92 -16.20 23.44 -4.72
CA ASP A 92 -16.17 22.53 -3.56
C ASP A 92 -14.86 21.72 -3.52
N ILE A 93 -14.41 21.23 -4.69
CA ILE A 93 -13.11 20.55 -4.83
C ILE A 93 -11.98 21.53 -4.53
N LEU A 94 -12.08 22.77 -5.02
CA LEU A 94 -11.11 23.81 -4.75
C LEU A 94 -11.01 24.12 -3.26
N GLU A 95 -12.14 24.20 -2.56
CA GLU A 95 -12.14 24.42 -1.12
C GLU A 95 -11.33 23.33 -0.39
N GLU A 96 -11.53 22.06 -0.73
CA GLU A 96 -10.78 20.95 -0.15
C GLU A 96 -9.29 20.98 -0.52
N ALA A 97 -8.93 21.34 -1.75
CA ALA A 97 -7.53 21.52 -2.15
C ALA A 97 -6.85 22.65 -1.38
N LEU A 98 -7.55 23.76 -1.14
CA LEU A 98 -7.08 24.90 -0.34
C LEU A 98 -7.08 24.63 1.18
N ARG A 99 -7.59 23.47 1.61
CA ARG A 99 -7.38 22.90 2.96
C ARG A 99 -6.21 21.92 3.00
N GLY A 100 -5.45 21.79 1.90
CA GLY A 100 -4.27 20.95 1.83
C GLY A 100 -4.55 19.48 1.47
N ASN A 101 -5.71 19.17 0.86
CA ASN A 101 -6.01 17.80 0.43
C ASN A 101 -5.42 17.52 -0.98
N PRO A 102 -4.38 16.67 -1.12
CA PRO A 102 -3.78 16.35 -2.41
C PRO A 102 -4.69 15.52 -3.32
N LEU A 103 -5.69 14.81 -2.79
CA LEU A 103 -6.68 14.10 -3.61
C LEU A 103 -7.57 15.09 -4.37
N ALA A 104 -8.00 16.16 -3.69
CA ALA A 104 -8.75 17.24 -4.32
C ALA A 104 -7.91 17.99 -5.36
N MET A 105 -6.61 18.14 -5.14
CA MET A 105 -5.69 18.67 -6.17
C MET A 105 -5.65 17.74 -7.41
N ALA A 106 -5.69 16.42 -7.22
CA ALA A 106 -5.82 15.45 -8.31
C ALA A 106 -7.11 15.65 -9.12
N ASP A 107 -8.23 15.88 -8.44
CA ASP A 107 -9.51 16.20 -9.07
C ASP A 107 -9.44 17.50 -9.89
N LEU A 108 -8.78 18.54 -9.36
CA LEU A 108 -8.59 19.81 -10.08
C LEU A 108 -7.71 19.64 -11.32
N ILE A 109 -6.70 18.75 -11.29
CA ILE A 109 -5.89 18.41 -12.48
C ILE A 109 -6.77 17.85 -13.59
N ILE A 110 -7.70 16.95 -13.24
CA ILE A 110 -8.63 16.34 -14.21
C ILE A 110 -9.59 17.40 -14.78
N GLN A 111 -10.17 18.23 -13.91
CA GLN A 111 -11.12 19.27 -14.31
C GLN A 111 -10.48 20.31 -15.24
N THR A 112 -9.30 20.83 -14.86
CA THR A 112 -8.56 21.82 -15.66
C THR A 112 -8.04 21.25 -16.98
N GLN A 113 -7.79 19.94 -17.07
CA GLN A 113 -7.35 19.33 -18.32
C GLN A 113 -8.46 19.28 -19.39
N TYR A 114 -9.71 19.10 -18.99
CA TYR A 114 -10.80 18.86 -19.95
C TYR A 114 -11.56 20.09 -20.41
N ALA A 115 -11.58 21.14 -19.59
CA ALA A 115 -12.39 22.31 -19.86
C ALA A 115 -11.73 23.60 -19.34
N PRO A 116 -10.43 23.86 -19.63
CA PRO A 116 -9.71 25.00 -19.06
C PRO A 116 -10.39 26.34 -19.38
N ASP A 117 -10.74 26.57 -20.66
CA ASP A 117 -11.34 27.83 -21.10
C ASP A 117 -12.75 28.03 -20.54
N ARG A 118 -13.53 26.94 -20.44
CA ARG A 118 -14.88 26.98 -19.85
C ARG A 118 -14.81 27.24 -18.35
N LEU A 119 -13.82 26.69 -17.65
CA LEU A 119 -13.60 26.94 -16.22
C LEU A 119 -13.16 28.39 -15.98
N ALA A 120 -12.23 28.90 -16.79
CA ALA A 120 -11.79 30.29 -16.72
C ALA A 120 -12.95 31.27 -16.99
N ALA A 121 -13.80 30.96 -17.98
CA ALA A 121 -14.98 31.76 -18.29
C ALA A 121 -16.06 31.71 -17.19
N ALA A 122 -16.27 30.54 -16.57
CA ALA A 122 -17.27 30.37 -15.51
C ALA A 122 -16.81 30.93 -14.15
N LEU A 123 -15.51 30.99 -13.92
CA LEU A 123 -14.90 31.39 -12.65
C LEU A 123 -13.77 32.42 -12.87
N PRO A 124 -14.05 33.58 -13.51
CA PRO A 124 -13.04 34.56 -13.90
C PRO A 124 -12.35 35.24 -12.71
N HIS A 125 -12.92 35.10 -11.51
CA HIS A 125 -12.36 35.65 -10.27
C HIS A 125 -11.24 34.80 -9.68
N PHE A 126 -11.01 33.59 -10.19
CA PHE A 126 -9.90 32.77 -9.77
C PHE A 126 -8.62 33.17 -10.52
N PRO A 127 -7.46 33.19 -9.84
CA PRO A 127 -6.17 33.43 -10.49
C PRO A 127 -5.97 32.57 -11.75
N PRO A 128 -5.53 33.14 -12.88
CA PRO A 128 -5.34 32.39 -14.13
C PRO A 128 -4.52 31.09 -13.99
N PRO A 129 -3.44 31.02 -13.18
CA PRO A 129 -2.69 29.78 -12.99
C PRO A 129 -3.54 28.61 -12.48
N MET A 130 -4.58 28.88 -11.66
CA MET A 130 -5.45 27.85 -11.08
C MET A 130 -6.34 27.14 -12.10
N HIS A 131 -6.49 27.69 -13.30
CA HIS A 131 -7.19 27.03 -14.40
C HIS A 131 -6.28 26.09 -15.21
N THR A 132 -5.02 25.90 -14.76
CA THR A 132 -4.05 25.06 -15.47
C THR A 132 -3.76 23.77 -14.72
N LYS A 133 -3.60 22.69 -15.48
CA LYS A 133 -3.12 21.39 -14.98
C LYS A 133 -1.75 21.50 -14.29
N LYS A 134 -0.85 22.30 -14.86
CA LYS A 134 0.53 22.45 -14.35
C LYS A 134 0.53 22.97 -12.91
N TYR A 135 -0.27 24.01 -12.63
CA TYR A 135 -0.34 24.59 -11.29
C TYR A 135 -0.72 23.57 -10.22
N TRP A 136 -1.77 22.78 -10.47
CA TRP A 136 -2.23 21.77 -9.51
C TRP A 136 -1.30 20.57 -9.41
N LEU A 137 -0.62 20.18 -10.50
CA LEU A 137 0.44 19.18 -10.44
C LEU A 137 1.62 19.63 -9.58
N ASP A 138 2.10 20.86 -9.78
CA ASP A 138 3.22 21.42 -9.02
C ASP A 138 2.90 21.50 -7.53
N TRP A 139 1.67 21.92 -7.18
CA TRP A 139 1.21 21.93 -5.79
C TRP A 139 1.06 20.52 -5.23
N ALA A 140 0.34 19.61 -5.89
CA ALA A 140 0.17 18.23 -5.41
C ALA A 140 1.51 17.52 -5.18
N ALA A 141 2.49 17.74 -6.06
CA ALA A 141 3.82 17.19 -5.94
C ALA A 141 4.58 17.69 -4.70
N ARG A 142 4.37 18.94 -4.26
CA ARG A 142 4.95 19.49 -3.03
C ARG A 142 4.38 18.84 -1.77
N TYR A 143 3.10 18.47 -1.78
CA TYR A 143 2.45 17.80 -0.64
C TYR A 143 2.81 16.33 -0.52
N THR A 144 2.99 15.68 -1.67
CA THR A 144 3.18 14.23 -1.79
C THR A 144 4.52 13.93 -2.49
N SER A 145 4.47 13.52 -3.76
CA SER A 145 5.59 13.42 -4.69
C SER A 145 5.07 13.65 -6.11
N PRO A 146 5.93 14.02 -7.08
CA PRO A 146 5.52 14.15 -8.47
C PRO A 146 4.87 12.90 -9.06
N GLY A 147 5.29 11.71 -8.62
CA GLY A 147 4.77 10.44 -9.14
C GLY A 147 3.53 9.92 -8.40
N TRP A 148 3.41 10.15 -7.08
CA TRP A 148 2.30 9.60 -6.28
C TRP A 148 0.93 10.08 -6.76
N ILE A 149 0.83 11.34 -7.19
CA ILE A 149 -0.42 11.91 -7.72
C ILE A 149 -0.93 11.11 -8.92
N TYR A 150 -0.05 10.48 -9.70
CA TYR A 150 -0.46 9.68 -10.85
C TYR A 150 -1.07 8.33 -10.47
N ALA A 151 -0.73 7.77 -9.30
CA ALA A 151 -1.47 6.64 -8.76
C ALA A 151 -2.92 7.03 -8.48
N ARG A 152 -3.16 8.23 -7.93
CA ARG A 152 -4.52 8.77 -7.78
C ARG A 152 -5.19 9.03 -9.13
N LEU A 153 -4.50 9.69 -10.06
CA LEU A 153 -5.03 10.00 -11.39
C LEU A 153 -5.35 8.74 -12.22
N SER A 154 -4.76 7.59 -11.92
CA SER A 154 -5.07 6.34 -12.60
C SER A 154 -6.48 5.81 -12.33
N LEU A 155 -7.15 6.30 -11.27
CA LEU A 155 -8.53 5.95 -10.93
C LEU A 155 -9.56 6.60 -11.88
N TYR A 156 -9.13 7.55 -12.72
CA TYR A 156 -10.02 8.24 -13.66
C TYR A 156 -9.88 7.61 -15.05
N ASP A 157 -10.95 6.97 -15.51
CA ASP A 157 -10.96 6.25 -16.79
C ASP A 157 -10.89 7.18 -18.02
N GLU A 158 -11.42 8.42 -17.94
CA GLU A 158 -11.80 9.16 -19.15
C GLU A 158 -10.96 10.40 -19.52
N GLY A 159 -9.64 10.31 -19.41
CA GLY A 159 -8.81 11.19 -20.26
C GLY A 159 -7.56 11.87 -19.69
N ILE A 160 -7.00 11.40 -18.57
CA ILE A 160 -5.58 10.99 -18.62
C ILE A 160 -5.48 9.52 -19.13
N GLY A 161 -6.65 8.91 -19.37
CA GLY A 161 -6.99 7.56 -19.77
C GLY A 161 -6.07 6.91 -20.80
N ALA A 162 -5.07 6.20 -20.30
CA ALA A 162 -5.37 4.87 -19.78
C ALA A 162 -4.80 4.81 -18.37
N THR A 163 -5.48 4.19 -17.39
CA THR A 163 -4.97 3.89 -16.03
C THR A 163 -3.47 3.54 -16.05
N ARG A 164 -3.08 2.74 -17.04
CA ARG A 164 -1.70 2.34 -17.32
C ARG A 164 -0.73 3.47 -17.65
N ARG A 165 -1.12 4.47 -18.43
CA ARG A 165 -0.28 5.62 -18.78
C ARG A 165 -0.01 6.47 -17.55
N ALA A 166 -1.03 6.73 -16.73
CA ALA A 166 -0.86 7.46 -15.47
C ALA A 166 0.12 6.72 -14.55
N LEU A 167 -0.16 5.44 -14.25
CA LEU A 167 0.74 4.60 -13.44
C LEU A 167 2.16 4.52 -14.00
N GLY A 168 2.31 4.34 -15.32
CA GLY A 168 3.62 4.32 -15.97
C GLY A 168 4.36 5.67 -15.91
N THR A 169 3.64 6.79 -15.97
CA THR A 169 4.22 8.12 -15.74
C THR A 169 4.67 8.28 -14.29
N GLY A 170 3.83 7.92 -13.32
CA GLY A 170 4.19 7.96 -11.90
C GLY A 170 5.41 7.08 -11.58
N ALA A 171 5.45 5.87 -12.14
CA ALA A 171 6.58 4.96 -12.00
C ALA A 171 7.87 5.57 -12.56
N LYS A 172 7.84 6.15 -13.77
CA LYS A 172 9.00 6.83 -14.39
C LYS A 172 9.47 8.07 -13.62
N LEU A 173 8.57 8.70 -12.86
CA LEU A 173 8.89 9.79 -11.94
C LEU A 173 9.46 9.29 -10.59
N GLY A 174 9.68 7.98 -10.45
CA GLY A 174 10.35 7.39 -9.30
C GLY A 174 9.45 7.08 -8.11
N ASP A 175 8.12 7.11 -8.26
CA ASP A 175 7.20 6.88 -7.14
C ASP A 175 6.96 5.38 -6.86
N PRO A 176 7.34 4.85 -5.68
CA PRO A 176 7.24 3.42 -5.38
C PRO A 176 5.80 2.87 -5.40
N LYS A 177 4.79 3.67 -5.06
CA LYS A 177 3.38 3.26 -5.13
C LYS A 177 2.95 3.03 -6.57
N SER A 178 3.23 3.99 -7.44
CA SER A 178 2.97 3.90 -8.88
C SER A 178 3.73 2.75 -9.53
N MET A 179 4.99 2.50 -9.14
CA MET A 179 5.75 1.33 -9.62
C MET A 179 5.04 0.02 -9.29
N TYR A 180 4.59 -0.14 -8.04
CA TYR A 180 3.85 -1.33 -7.60
C TYR A 180 2.56 -1.50 -8.40
N GLU A 181 1.69 -0.50 -8.38
CA GLU A 181 0.39 -0.51 -9.06
C GLU A 181 0.50 -0.73 -10.57
N TRP A 182 1.53 -0.13 -11.20
CA TRP A 182 1.76 -0.28 -12.62
C TRP A 182 2.07 -1.73 -13.02
N VAL A 183 2.87 -2.42 -12.21
CA VAL A 183 3.25 -3.82 -12.44
C VAL A 183 2.11 -4.78 -12.09
N THR A 184 1.41 -4.58 -10.97
CA THR A 184 0.36 -5.50 -10.49
C THR A 184 -1.01 -5.26 -11.11
N GLY A 185 -1.26 -4.06 -11.67
CA GLY A 185 -2.52 -3.70 -12.32
C GLY A 185 -2.80 -4.43 -13.64
N TRP A 186 -1.83 -5.17 -14.18
CA TRP A 186 -1.92 -5.93 -15.44
C TRP A 186 -1.43 -7.37 -15.26
N PRO A 187 -1.90 -8.33 -16.09
CA PRO A 187 -1.44 -9.72 -16.08
C PRO A 187 0.03 -9.91 -16.53
N VAL A 188 0.81 -8.84 -16.65
CA VAL A 188 2.22 -8.87 -17.01
C VAL A 188 3.03 -8.97 -15.73
N ALA A 189 3.23 -10.18 -15.22
CA ALA A 189 4.16 -10.50 -14.13
C ALA A 189 5.65 -10.28 -14.49
N GLY A 190 5.93 -9.44 -15.50
CA GLY A 190 7.17 -9.44 -16.27
C GLY A 190 8.20 -8.37 -15.90
N GLU A 191 7.87 -7.43 -15.02
CA GLU A 191 8.72 -6.27 -14.75
C GLU A 191 9.12 -6.18 -13.27
N VAL A 192 9.53 -7.33 -12.72
CA VAL A 192 9.95 -7.49 -11.31
C VAL A 192 11.01 -6.48 -10.85
N LEU A 193 11.82 -5.93 -11.76
CA LEU A 193 12.82 -4.91 -11.43
C LEU A 193 12.19 -3.66 -10.82
N TRP A 194 11.03 -3.24 -11.33
CA TRP A 194 10.28 -2.11 -10.76
C TRP A 194 9.78 -2.42 -9.35
N LEU A 195 9.37 -3.66 -9.09
CA LEU A 195 8.98 -4.10 -7.74
C LEU A 195 10.18 -4.16 -6.79
N ILE A 196 11.36 -4.57 -7.27
CA ILE A 196 12.59 -4.56 -6.45
C ILE A 196 12.95 -3.13 -6.07
N VAL A 197 12.98 -2.21 -7.04
CA VAL A 197 13.26 -0.78 -6.77
C VAL A 197 12.23 -0.20 -5.80
N ALA A 198 10.94 -0.48 -5.99
CA ALA A 198 9.89 -0.03 -5.07
C ALA A 198 10.03 -0.63 -3.66
N ALA A 199 10.38 -1.92 -3.56
CA ALA A 199 10.61 -2.61 -2.29
C ALA A 199 11.83 -2.04 -1.55
N ASP A 200 12.91 -1.74 -2.26
CA ASP A 200 14.12 -1.12 -1.72
C ASP A 200 13.86 0.33 -1.29
N ALA A 201 12.90 1.02 -1.91
CA ALA A 201 12.35 2.29 -1.44
C ALA A 201 11.36 2.14 -0.26
N GLY A 202 11.14 0.91 0.21
CA GLY A 202 10.33 0.61 1.39
C GLY A 202 8.85 0.37 1.12
N SER A 203 8.42 0.17 -0.13
CA SER A 203 7.04 -0.21 -0.45
C SER A 203 6.70 -1.59 0.11
N GLY A 204 5.80 -1.65 1.09
CA GLY A 204 5.37 -2.89 1.74
C GLY A 204 4.74 -3.91 0.77
N PRO A 205 3.77 -3.51 -0.07
CA PRO A 205 3.19 -4.39 -1.09
C PRO A 205 4.24 -4.92 -2.08
N ALA A 206 5.16 -4.06 -2.57
CA ALA A 206 6.21 -4.50 -3.48
C ALA A 206 7.19 -5.48 -2.80
N ALA A 207 7.59 -5.20 -1.56
CA ALA A 207 8.45 -6.07 -0.77
C ALA A 207 7.81 -7.45 -0.55
N TYR A 208 6.49 -7.51 -0.33
CA TYR A 208 5.77 -8.78 -0.26
C TYR A 208 5.93 -9.61 -1.55
N TRP A 209 5.76 -9.00 -2.73
CA TRP A 209 5.93 -9.71 -3.99
C TRP A 209 7.38 -10.14 -4.23
N VAL A 210 8.34 -9.27 -3.96
CA VAL A 210 9.78 -9.55 -4.12
C VAL A 210 10.22 -10.68 -3.18
N SER A 211 9.73 -10.69 -1.94
CA SER A 211 9.93 -11.80 -0.99
C SER A 211 9.55 -13.13 -1.62
N ARG A 212 8.36 -13.23 -2.21
CA ARG A 212 7.87 -14.47 -2.82
C ARG A 212 8.73 -14.89 -4.01
N TRP A 213 9.16 -13.95 -4.85
CA TRP A 213 10.05 -14.25 -5.98
C TRP A 213 11.38 -14.87 -5.54
N TYR A 214 12.03 -14.30 -4.52
CA TYR A 214 13.27 -14.88 -3.99
C TYR A 214 13.02 -16.22 -3.28
N ARG A 215 11.86 -16.44 -2.66
CA ARG A 215 11.61 -17.68 -1.91
C ARG A 215 11.18 -18.85 -2.77
N LEU A 216 10.44 -18.58 -3.84
CA LEU A 216 9.85 -19.59 -4.71
C LEU A 216 10.64 -19.80 -6.01
N GLY A 217 11.60 -18.91 -6.32
CA GLY A 217 12.37 -18.95 -7.56
C GLY A 217 11.58 -18.36 -8.72
N GLY A 218 12.13 -17.33 -9.36
CA GLY A 218 11.50 -16.36 -10.26
C GLY A 218 10.82 -16.84 -11.56
N LYS A 219 10.27 -18.06 -11.62
CA LYS A 219 9.64 -18.60 -12.84
C LYS A 219 8.43 -17.71 -13.22
N ASN A 220 8.51 -17.06 -14.39
CA ASN A 220 7.57 -16.07 -14.93
C ASN A 220 7.78 -14.60 -14.50
N SER A 221 8.88 -14.30 -13.79
CA SER A 221 9.22 -12.90 -13.48
C SER A 221 9.75 -12.13 -14.70
N GLY A 222 10.07 -12.84 -15.78
CA GLY A 222 10.79 -12.32 -16.96
C GLY A 222 12.31 -12.36 -16.81
N TYR A 223 12.81 -12.58 -15.58
CA TYR A 223 14.22 -12.52 -15.20
C TYR A 223 14.68 -13.78 -14.48
N GLU A 224 15.98 -14.05 -14.53
CA GLU A 224 16.64 -15.14 -13.81
C GLU A 224 16.84 -14.75 -12.34
N ILE A 225 15.78 -14.86 -11.54
CA ILE A 225 15.86 -14.68 -10.09
C ILE A 225 16.06 -16.04 -9.42
N SER A 226 17.29 -16.29 -8.97
CA SER A 226 17.63 -17.48 -8.19
C SER A 226 16.92 -17.50 -6.84
N LYS A 227 16.54 -18.69 -6.39
CA LYS A 227 15.95 -18.90 -5.07
C LYS A 227 16.95 -18.48 -3.98
N ASN A 228 16.56 -17.54 -3.13
CA ASN A 228 17.32 -17.06 -1.99
C ASN A 228 16.38 -16.84 -0.80
N ILE A 229 16.31 -17.82 0.10
CA ILE A 229 15.40 -17.81 1.25
C ILE A 229 15.70 -16.64 2.21
N ALA A 230 16.98 -16.34 2.46
CA ALA A 230 17.38 -15.27 3.38
C ALA A 230 16.93 -13.91 2.86
N LYS A 231 17.24 -13.60 1.59
CA LYS A 231 16.80 -12.36 0.93
C LYS A 231 15.27 -12.25 0.89
N GLY A 232 14.61 -13.38 0.63
CA GLY A 232 13.16 -13.49 0.72
C GLY A 232 12.57 -13.11 2.07
N LYS A 233 13.11 -13.69 3.15
CA LYS A 233 12.69 -13.38 4.53
C LYS A 233 12.92 -11.91 4.89
N LYS A 234 14.03 -11.31 4.43
CA LYS A 234 14.29 -9.88 4.60
C LYS A 234 13.18 -9.01 4.00
N TYR A 235 12.79 -9.26 2.74
CA TYR A 235 11.69 -8.51 2.14
C TYR A 235 10.33 -8.79 2.78
N LEU A 236 10.10 -10.00 3.31
CA LEU A 236 8.89 -10.28 4.08
C LEU A 236 8.83 -9.42 5.35
N ALA A 237 9.96 -9.29 6.05
CA ALA A 237 10.07 -8.43 7.23
C ALA A 237 9.81 -6.96 6.90
N ILE A 238 10.33 -6.44 5.77
CA ILE A 238 10.04 -5.08 5.28
C ILE A 238 8.53 -4.90 5.04
N ALA A 239 7.88 -5.89 4.41
CA ALA A 239 6.44 -5.83 4.16
C ALA A 239 5.62 -5.83 5.47
N MET A 240 6.02 -6.63 6.46
CA MET A 240 5.40 -6.67 7.79
C MET A 240 5.62 -5.36 8.56
N GLN A 241 6.83 -4.80 8.55
CA GLN A 241 7.17 -3.50 9.12
C GLN A 241 6.30 -2.37 8.57
N ARG A 242 5.98 -2.44 7.28
CA ARG A 242 5.10 -1.48 6.61
C ARG A 242 3.62 -1.73 6.83
N GLY A 243 3.25 -2.78 7.58
CA GLY A 243 1.86 -3.12 7.88
C GLY A 243 1.10 -3.72 6.71
N TYR A 244 1.78 -4.26 5.70
CA TYR A 244 1.10 -4.92 4.59
C TYR A 244 0.50 -6.24 5.06
N SER A 245 -0.83 -6.34 5.10
CA SER A 245 -1.48 -7.42 5.84
C SER A 245 -1.12 -8.80 5.29
N GLU A 246 -1.07 -8.98 3.97
CA GLU A 246 -0.84 -10.31 3.38
C GLU A 246 0.56 -10.87 3.69
N ALA A 247 1.52 -10.03 4.08
CA ALA A 247 2.81 -10.49 4.59
C ALA A 247 2.67 -11.31 5.90
N PHE A 248 1.71 -10.96 6.76
CA PHE A 248 1.41 -11.72 7.98
C PHE A 248 0.74 -13.05 7.69
N ALA A 249 -0.07 -13.13 6.63
CA ALA A 249 -0.63 -14.40 6.18
C ALA A 249 0.47 -15.35 5.66
N ASP A 250 1.42 -14.84 4.85
CA ASP A 250 2.59 -15.62 4.39
C ASP A 250 3.46 -16.04 5.58
N ALA A 251 3.70 -15.15 6.54
CA ALA A 251 4.48 -15.46 7.75
C ALA A 251 3.80 -16.53 8.63
N ALA A 252 2.46 -16.52 8.73
CA ALA A 252 1.70 -17.57 9.41
C ALA A 252 1.88 -18.92 8.71
N TYR A 253 1.79 -18.96 7.38
CA TYR A 253 2.04 -20.18 6.62
C TYR A 253 3.46 -20.72 6.84
N ASP A 254 4.46 -19.84 6.81
CA ASP A 254 5.87 -20.23 6.97
C ASP A 254 6.18 -20.84 8.32
N VAL A 255 5.63 -20.24 9.37
CA VAL A 255 5.86 -20.72 10.73
C VAL A 255 5.15 -22.06 10.96
N LEU A 256 3.95 -22.25 10.41
CA LEU A 256 3.21 -23.52 10.53
C LEU A 256 3.80 -24.65 9.69
N THR A 257 4.43 -24.33 8.57
CA THR A 257 5.03 -25.31 7.63
C THR A 257 6.53 -25.51 7.82
N GLY A 258 7.16 -24.76 8.73
CA GLY A 258 8.56 -24.94 9.13
C GLY A 258 8.82 -26.24 9.90
N LEU A 259 10.05 -26.39 10.43
CA LEU A 259 10.52 -27.56 11.18
C LEU A 259 9.59 -27.85 12.37
N GLN A 260 8.61 -28.74 12.14
CA GLN A 260 7.54 -29.22 13.01
C GLN A 260 6.68 -28.11 13.66
N GLY A 261 5.35 -28.27 13.61
CA GLY A 261 4.37 -27.33 14.15
C GLY A 261 4.35 -27.31 15.68
N THR A 262 5.45 -26.89 16.30
CA THR A 262 5.60 -26.75 17.76
C THR A 262 4.54 -25.80 18.31
N PRO A 263 4.17 -25.92 19.60
CA PRO A 263 3.24 -24.98 20.24
C PRO A 263 3.64 -23.51 20.08
N ILE A 264 4.95 -23.23 20.05
CA ILE A 264 5.50 -21.88 19.84
C ILE A 264 5.20 -21.37 18.41
N ASN A 265 5.40 -22.22 17.41
CA ASN A 265 5.08 -21.89 16.01
C ASN A 265 3.58 -21.64 15.82
N GLN A 266 2.75 -22.45 16.47
CA GLN A 266 1.31 -22.24 16.46
C GLN A 266 0.94 -20.91 17.13
N GLU A 267 1.46 -20.61 18.32
CA GLU A 267 1.20 -19.33 19.01
C GLU A 267 1.57 -18.14 18.11
N GLN A 268 2.74 -18.20 17.48
CA GLN A 268 3.20 -17.15 16.57
C GLN A 268 2.27 -16.99 15.35
N ALA A 269 1.71 -18.07 14.82
CA ALA A 269 0.73 -18.01 13.74
C ALA A 269 -0.60 -17.39 14.19
N TYR A 270 -1.01 -17.59 15.45
CA TYR A 270 -2.14 -16.86 16.04
C TYR A 270 -1.85 -15.36 16.10
N VAL A 271 -0.66 -14.96 16.58
CA VAL A 271 -0.23 -13.55 16.62
C VAL A 271 -0.39 -12.90 15.24
N TYR A 272 0.17 -13.52 14.20
CA TYR A 272 0.05 -13.00 12.83
C TYR A 272 -1.38 -12.98 12.32
N THR A 273 -2.20 -13.95 12.69
CA THR A 273 -3.61 -13.98 12.30
C THR A 273 -4.39 -12.82 12.92
N TYR A 274 -4.13 -12.50 14.20
CA TYR A 274 -4.71 -11.32 14.85
C TYR A 274 -4.27 -10.02 14.14
N ILE A 275 -2.98 -9.87 13.84
CA ILE A 275 -2.44 -8.69 13.15
C ILE A 275 -3.04 -8.58 11.73
N TRP A 276 -3.06 -9.68 10.96
CA TRP A 276 -3.66 -9.72 9.62
C TRP A 276 -5.12 -9.30 9.63
N LEU A 277 -5.93 -9.82 10.57
CA LEU A 277 -7.34 -9.43 10.70
C LEU A 277 -7.51 -7.95 11.01
N ALA A 278 -6.68 -7.40 11.91
CA ALA A 278 -6.73 -5.99 12.27
C ALA A 278 -6.35 -5.10 11.08
N LEU A 279 -5.19 -5.33 10.47
CA LEU A 279 -4.68 -4.52 9.36
C LEU A 279 -5.59 -4.55 8.13
N ARG A 280 -6.22 -5.69 7.81
CA ARG A 280 -7.19 -5.78 6.70
C ARG A 280 -8.44 -4.94 6.92
N LYS A 281 -8.90 -4.78 8.17
CA LYS A 281 -10.05 -3.93 8.49
C LYS A 281 -9.69 -2.44 8.46
N THR A 282 -8.40 -2.10 8.48
CA THR A 282 -7.91 -0.73 8.62
C THR A 282 -7.05 -0.30 7.44
N GLU A 283 -7.32 -0.83 6.24
CA GLU A 283 -6.61 -0.48 4.99
C GLU A 283 -5.08 -0.60 5.13
N ASN A 284 -4.60 -1.79 5.49
CA ASN A 284 -3.17 -2.07 5.75
C ASN A 284 -2.56 -1.17 6.85
N GLY A 285 -3.37 -0.79 7.84
CA GLY A 285 -2.92 -0.02 8.99
C GLY A 285 -3.04 1.50 8.83
N LEU A 286 -3.39 2.01 7.64
CA LEU A 286 -3.62 3.45 7.43
C LEU A 286 -4.65 4.00 8.43
N LEU A 287 -5.76 3.29 8.62
CA LEU A 287 -6.85 3.71 9.50
C LEU A 287 -6.59 3.45 10.99
N LEU A 288 -5.42 2.95 11.39
CA LEU A 288 -5.05 2.83 12.82
C LEU A 288 -4.55 4.15 13.40
N ILE A 289 -4.03 5.03 12.56
CA ILE A 289 -3.54 6.35 12.95
C ILE A 289 -4.70 7.14 13.57
N GLU A 290 -4.49 7.66 14.78
CA GLU A 290 -5.44 8.47 15.54
C GLU A 290 -6.79 7.79 15.85
N ARG A 291 -6.90 6.48 15.63
CA ARG A 291 -8.08 5.68 15.96
C ARG A 291 -7.73 4.61 16.97
N ASP A 292 -8.70 4.24 17.78
CA ASP A 292 -8.55 3.13 18.70
C ASP A 292 -8.29 1.83 17.91
N LEU A 293 -7.54 0.89 18.50
CA LEU A 293 -7.33 -0.40 17.87
C LEU A 293 -8.69 -1.07 17.62
N PRO A 294 -8.91 -1.68 16.45
CA PRO A 294 -10.16 -2.37 16.17
C PRO A 294 -10.33 -3.56 17.11
N ASP A 295 -11.59 -3.89 17.41
CA ASP A 295 -11.91 -5.08 18.18
C ASP A 295 -11.30 -6.33 17.53
N MET A 296 -10.46 -7.01 18.31
CA MET A 296 -9.84 -8.27 17.94
C MET A 296 -10.75 -9.44 18.33
N PRO A 297 -11.44 -10.07 17.36
CA PRO A 297 -12.33 -11.20 17.64
C PRO A 297 -11.49 -12.38 18.12
N THR A 298 -12.09 -13.28 18.90
CA THR A 298 -11.44 -14.53 19.28
C THR A 298 -11.02 -15.32 18.03
N VAL A 299 -9.72 -15.57 17.89
CA VAL A 299 -9.16 -16.38 16.81
C VAL A 299 -9.16 -17.83 17.26
N ARG A 300 -9.64 -18.72 16.38
CA ARG A 300 -9.56 -20.18 16.52
C ARG A 300 -8.63 -20.75 15.45
N MET A 301 -8.21 -22.01 15.57
CA MET A 301 -7.28 -22.63 14.61
C MET A 301 -7.85 -22.63 13.18
N VAL A 302 -9.17 -22.73 13.02
CA VAL A 302 -9.82 -22.59 11.70
C VAL A 302 -9.53 -21.22 11.04
N ASN A 303 -9.47 -20.15 11.83
CA ASN A 303 -9.14 -18.81 11.34
C ASN A 303 -7.65 -18.72 10.97
N VAL A 304 -6.78 -19.32 11.77
CA VAL A 304 -5.33 -19.38 11.53
C VAL A 304 -5.02 -20.14 10.24
N ARG A 305 -5.64 -21.32 10.04
CA ARG A 305 -5.53 -22.10 8.81
C ARG A 305 -6.04 -21.30 7.61
N ARG A 306 -7.18 -20.62 7.73
CA ARG A 306 -7.72 -19.77 6.65
C ARG A 306 -6.78 -18.60 6.33
N CYS A 307 -6.19 -17.97 7.34
CA CYS A 307 -5.20 -16.90 7.18
C CYS A 307 -3.98 -17.42 6.42
N ALA A 308 -3.32 -18.47 6.93
CA ALA A 308 -2.13 -19.08 6.33
C ALA A 308 -2.39 -19.56 4.88
N LEU A 309 -3.57 -20.11 4.59
CA LEU A 309 -3.92 -20.60 3.25
C LEU A 309 -4.38 -19.48 2.30
N ASN A 310 -4.83 -18.32 2.80
CA ASN A 310 -5.19 -17.15 1.98
C ASN A 310 -3.97 -16.52 1.31
N ALA A 311 -2.79 -16.57 1.95
CA ALA A 311 -1.51 -16.11 1.42
C ALA A 311 -1.16 -16.70 0.03
N ARG A 312 -1.81 -17.82 -0.31
CA ARG A 312 -1.67 -18.51 -1.59
C ARG A 312 -2.76 -18.23 -2.62
N ARG A 313 -3.72 -17.32 -2.40
CA ARG A 313 -4.77 -17.07 -3.40
C ARG A 313 -4.27 -16.45 -4.71
N ASP A 314 -3.15 -15.71 -4.69
CA ASP A 314 -2.55 -15.15 -5.91
C ASP A 314 -1.46 -16.05 -6.52
N ILE A 315 -1.78 -17.33 -6.67
CA ILE A 315 -1.07 -18.37 -7.44
C ILE A 315 -1.15 -18.07 -8.96
N GLY A 316 -0.99 -16.81 -9.36
CA GLY A 316 -0.56 -16.47 -10.72
C GLY A 316 0.91 -16.85 -10.94
N MET A 317 1.72 -16.88 -9.88
CA MET A 317 3.17 -17.19 -9.91
C MET A 317 3.51 -18.66 -9.62
N VAL A 318 2.53 -19.48 -9.23
CA VAL A 318 2.69 -20.91 -8.88
C VAL A 318 2.25 -21.80 -10.05
N ARG A 319 2.26 -21.27 -11.28
CA ARG A 319 1.88 -22.05 -12.47
C ARG A 319 2.90 -23.13 -12.88
N ASN A 320 4.10 -23.14 -12.27
CA ASN A 320 5.21 -24.02 -12.71
C ASN A 320 5.94 -24.74 -11.56
N LEU A 321 5.23 -25.15 -10.50
CA LEU A 321 5.79 -26.09 -9.53
C LEU A 321 6.09 -27.42 -10.22
N THR A 322 7.24 -28.02 -9.95
CA THR A 322 7.50 -29.41 -10.37
C THR A 322 6.52 -30.36 -9.68
N PRO A 323 6.29 -31.58 -10.21
CA PRO A 323 5.46 -32.58 -9.54
C PRO A 323 5.84 -32.82 -8.07
N GLU A 324 7.14 -32.80 -7.75
CA GLU A 324 7.68 -32.95 -6.40
C GLU A 324 7.29 -31.75 -5.53
N GLU A 325 7.48 -30.53 -6.01
CA GLU A 325 7.09 -29.30 -5.30
C GLU A 325 5.57 -29.23 -5.07
N LYS A 326 4.76 -29.74 -6.00
CA LYS A 326 3.31 -29.87 -5.82
C LYS A 326 2.97 -30.86 -4.70
N THR A 327 3.69 -31.98 -4.63
CA THR A 327 3.46 -33.03 -3.65
C THR A 327 3.87 -32.58 -2.25
N GLU A 328 5.06 -31.99 -2.12
CA GLU A 328 5.51 -31.36 -0.86
C GLU A 328 4.52 -30.31 -0.37
N GLU A 329 3.97 -29.53 -1.29
CA GLU A 329 3.02 -28.49 -0.96
C GLU A 329 1.68 -29.05 -0.48
N VAL A 330 1.17 -30.13 -1.09
CA VAL A 330 -0.02 -30.83 -0.59
C VAL A 330 0.24 -31.37 0.82
N ALA A 331 1.42 -31.96 1.06
CA ALA A 331 1.82 -32.43 2.38
C ALA A 331 1.85 -31.30 3.42
N ARG A 332 2.43 -30.13 3.08
CA ARG A 332 2.45 -28.95 3.96
C ARG A 332 1.05 -28.43 4.28
N LYS A 333 0.15 -28.39 3.30
CA LYS A 333 -1.25 -28.02 3.54
C LYS A 333 -1.93 -28.99 4.50
N LEU A 334 -1.75 -30.29 4.29
CA LEU A 334 -2.32 -31.31 5.18
C LEU A 334 -1.75 -31.19 6.60
N GLN A 335 -0.45 -30.91 6.74
CA GLN A 335 0.17 -30.62 8.03
C GLN A 335 -0.52 -29.45 8.75
N VAL A 336 -0.74 -28.33 8.06
CA VAL A 336 -1.45 -27.16 8.61
C VAL A 336 -2.88 -27.51 9.05
N TRP A 337 -3.58 -28.33 8.27
CA TRP A 337 -4.93 -28.80 8.62
C TRP A 337 -4.97 -29.74 9.83
N ALA A 338 -3.89 -30.48 10.08
CA ALA A 338 -3.80 -31.44 11.18
C ALA A 338 -3.42 -30.80 12.53
N LEU A 339 -3.02 -29.53 12.58
CA LEU A 339 -2.57 -28.88 13.82
C LEU A 339 -3.71 -28.70 14.83
N PRO A 340 -3.52 -29.05 16.12
CA PRO A 340 -4.58 -28.96 17.13
C PRO A 340 -4.92 -27.51 17.51
N GLU A 341 -6.02 -27.32 18.23
CA GLU A 341 -6.33 -26.02 18.84
C GLU A 341 -5.31 -25.70 19.95
N LEU A 342 -4.98 -24.42 20.14
CA LEU A 342 -4.18 -23.98 21.27
C LEU A 342 -5.05 -23.84 22.53
N SER A 343 -4.42 -23.90 23.70
CA SER A 343 -5.11 -23.55 24.94
C SER A 343 -5.61 -22.10 24.93
N GLU A 344 -6.66 -21.83 25.70
CA GLU A 344 -7.21 -20.47 25.84
C GLU A 344 -6.16 -19.48 26.37
N GLU A 345 -5.32 -19.93 27.31
CA GLU A 345 -4.22 -19.13 27.87
C GLU A 345 -3.22 -18.73 26.79
N THR A 346 -2.79 -19.68 25.95
CA THR A 346 -1.84 -19.41 24.86
C THR A 346 -2.47 -18.49 23.82
N THR A 347 -3.75 -18.70 23.50
CA THR A 347 -4.52 -17.85 22.59
C THR A 347 -4.63 -16.41 23.12
N ALA A 348 -4.84 -16.23 24.42
CA ALA A 348 -4.89 -14.92 25.06
C ALA A 348 -3.51 -14.25 25.08
N ARG A 349 -2.43 -15.00 25.28
CA ARG A 349 -1.05 -14.49 25.17
C ARG A 349 -0.73 -14.03 23.75
N ALA A 350 -1.08 -14.82 22.73
CA ALA A 350 -0.92 -14.44 21.33
C ALA A 350 -1.70 -13.16 20.98
N LYS A 351 -2.93 -13.03 21.49
CA LYS A 351 -3.74 -11.81 21.33
C LYS A 351 -3.04 -10.58 21.92
N ARG A 352 -2.50 -10.68 23.13
CA ARG A 352 -1.75 -9.58 23.78
C ARG A 352 -0.52 -9.18 22.98
N GLN A 353 0.29 -10.15 22.54
CA GLN A 353 1.46 -9.86 21.69
C GLN A 353 1.09 -9.16 20.38
N ALA A 354 -0.02 -9.55 19.75
CA ALA A 354 -0.53 -8.89 18.55
C ALA A 354 -0.99 -7.45 18.84
N GLN A 355 -1.64 -7.21 19.98
CA GLN A 355 -2.03 -5.86 20.42
C GLN A 355 -0.80 -4.99 20.65
N ASP A 356 0.20 -5.48 21.37
CA ASP A 356 1.45 -4.76 21.63
C ASP A 356 2.19 -4.41 20.34
N TRP A 357 2.19 -5.31 19.36
CA TRP A 357 2.75 -5.04 18.04
C TRP A 357 1.99 -3.92 17.32
N LEU A 358 0.65 -3.97 17.28
CA LEU A 358 -0.17 -2.95 16.63
C LEU A 358 -0.07 -1.58 17.31
N LEU A 359 0.03 -1.53 18.64
CA LEU A 359 0.22 -0.28 19.37
C LEU A 359 1.56 0.37 19.01
N ARG A 360 2.65 -0.42 18.93
CA ARG A 360 3.96 0.07 18.49
C ARG A 360 3.92 0.53 17.04
N TYR A 361 3.37 -0.28 16.13
CA TYR A 361 3.20 0.09 14.72
C TYR A 361 2.42 1.41 14.58
N LYS A 362 1.29 1.54 15.29
CA LYS A 362 0.49 2.77 15.29
C LYS A 362 1.32 3.97 15.77
N ALA A 363 2.02 3.85 16.90
CA ALA A 363 2.83 4.93 17.44
C ALA A 363 3.95 5.37 16.47
N GLU A 364 4.59 4.43 15.78
CA GLU A 364 5.59 4.72 14.75
C GLU A 364 4.97 5.45 13.55
N ARG A 365 3.81 5.00 13.04
CA ARG A 365 3.11 5.67 11.93
C ARG A 365 2.66 7.09 12.31
N GLU A 366 2.18 7.29 13.53
CA GLU A 366 1.80 8.61 14.05
C GLU A 366 3.01 9.55 14.21
N ALA A 367 4.15 9.01 14.65
CA ALA A 367 5.40 9.76 14.75
C ALA A 367 5.93 10.20 13.38
N GLU A 368 5.79 9.37 12.34
CA GLU A 368 6.12 9.76 10.96
C GLU A 368 5.15 10.79 10.37
N LEU A 369 3.84 10.69 10.68
CA LEU A 369 2.82 11.58 10.11
C LEU A 369 2.86 13.00 10.70
N ARG A 370 3.18 13.16 11.98
CA ARG A 370 3.20 14.47 12.66
C ARG A 370 4.07 15.53 11.95
N PRO A 371 5.37 15.30 11.69
CA PRO A 371 6.20 16.29 11.00
C PRO A 371 5.74 16.53 9.55
N GLU A 372 5.19 15.51 8.89
CA GLU A 372 4.63 15.66 7.54
C GLU A 372 3.39 16.55 7.52
N ARG A 373 2.51 16.45 8.53
CA ARG A 373 1.37 17.36 8.69
C ARG A 373 1.81 18.79 8.93
N GLU A 374 2.81 19.01 9.78
CA GLU A 374 3.38 20.35 10.01
C GLU A 374 3.96 20.96 8.72
N ARG A 375 4.72 20.14 7.96
CA ARG A 375 5.27 20.56 6.66
C ARG A 375 4.15 20.92 5.67
N ARG A 376 3.11 20.08 5.58
CA ARG A 376 1.96 20.31 4.69
C ARG A 376 1.12 21.51 5.11
N ALA A 377 0.94 21.75 6.40
CA ALA A 377 0.25 22.93 6.91
C ALA A 377 0.93 24.24 6.47
N LYS A 378 2.28 24.29 6.52
CA LYS A 378 3.05 25.43 5.98
C LYS A 378 2.85 25.61 4.47
N LEU A 379 2.84 24.51 3.70
CA LEU A 379 2.51 24.55 2.28
C LEU A 379 1.07 25.00 2.02
N THR A 380 0.13 24.63 2.89
CA THR A 380 -1.27 25.06 2.81
C THR A 380 -1.40 26.55 3.06
N GLU A 381 -0.69 27.08 4.04
CA GLU A 381 -0.64 28.52 4.26
C GLU A 381 -0.08 29.27 3.05
N GLN A 382 0.99 28.77 2.43
CA GLN A 382 1.56 29.34 1.20
C GLN A 382 0.58 29.31 0.03
N LEU A 383 -0.03 28.15 -0.25
CA LEU A 383 -1.04 27.99 -1.29
C LEU A 383 -2.21 28.96 -1.07
N ARG A 384 -2.69 29.10 0.16
CA ARG A 384 -3.81 29.98 0.50
C ARG A 384 -3.48 31.46 0.28
N LYS A 385 -2.23 31.88 0.51
CA LYS A 385 -1.75 33.24 0.22
C LYS A 385 -1.77 33.54 -1.30
N GLU A 386 -1.47 32.55 -2.14
CA GLU A 386 -1.57 32.68 -3.60
C GLU A 386 -3.02 32.66 -4.10
N CYS A 387 -3.93 32.07 -3.32
CA CYS A 387 -5.33 31.85 -3.70
C CYS A 387 -6.34 32.76 -2.97
N VAL A 388 -5.92 33.92 -2.45
CA VAL A 388 -6.80 34.86 -1.73
C VAL A 388 -8.08 35.21 -2.51
N PRO A 389 -8.05 35.58 -3.81
CA PRO A 389 -9.26 35.89 -4.55
C PRO A 389 -10.25 34.72 -4.63
N ALA A 390 -9.73 33.49 -4.74
CA ALA A 390 -10.55 32.29 -4.74
C ALA A 390 -11.19 32.01 -3.37
N LEU A 391 -10.45 32.24 -2.28
CA LEU A 391 -10.97 32.11 -0.92
C LEU A 391 -12.09 33.12 -0.63
N GLU A 392 -11.95 34.37 -1.08
CA GLU A 392 -12.99 35.39 -0.95
C GLU A 392 -14.27 35.01 -1.70
N TYR A 393 -14.13 34.49 -2.92
CA TYR A 393 -15.27 33.98 -3.69
C TYR A 393 -15.97 32.81 -2.98
N LEU A 394 -15.20 31.83 -2.46
CA LEU A 394 -15.75 30.70 -1.72
C LEU A 394 -16.46 31.15 -0.44
N ALA A 395 -15.93 32.15 0.27
CA ALA A 395 -16.58 32.72 1.45
C ALA A 395 -17.92 33.39 1.11
N LYS A 396 -17.99 34.14 0.00
CA LYS A 396 -19.24 34.75 -0.48
C LYS A 396 -20.29 33.71 -0.87
N ARG A 397 -19.87 32.56 -1.42
CA ARG A 397 -20.77 31.44 -1.76
C ARG A 397 -21.39 30.75 -0.53
N LYS A 398 -20.78 30.86 0.66
CA LYS A 398 -21.28 30.24 1.90
C LYS A 398 -22.43 30.99 2.59
N ILE A 399 -22.82 32.16 2.07
CA ILE A 399 -24.06 32.84 2.45
C ILE A 399 -25.21 32.15 1.66
N PRO A 400 -26.31 31.73 2.31
CA PRO A 400 -26.90 30.41 2.13
C PRO A 400 -27.65 30.24 0.81
N PHE A 401 -27.29 29.22 0.03
CA PHE A 401 -28.29 28.53 -0.79
C PHE A 401 -29.07 27.59 0.12
N SER A 402 -30.36 27.87 0.24
CA SER A 402 -31.36 27.08 0.95
C SER A 402 -31.19 25.57 0.72
N SER A 403 -31.43 24.81 1.78
CA SER A 403 -31.51 23.35 1.83
C SER A 403 -32.51 22.80 0.79
N GLY A 404 -32.06 22.66 -0.45
CA GLY A 404 -32.77 21.99 -1.53
C GLY A 404 -32.34 20.53 -1.59
N GLN A 405 -33.29 19.64 -1.30
CA GLN A 405 -33.18 18.18 -1.27
C GLN A 405 -32.26 17.58 -2.34
N ILE A 406 -31.18 16.91 -1.92
CA ILE A 406 -30.49 15.92 -2.77
C ILE A 406 -31.22 14.60 -2.58
N ASN A 407 -31.98 14.23 -3.61
CA ASN A 407 -32.71 12.97 -3.73
C ASN A 407 -31.75 11.77 -3.56
N PRO A 408 -31.93 10.89 -2.55
CA PRO A 408 -31.06 9.75 -2.32
C PRO A 408 -31.56 8.58 -3.15
N GLN A 409 -31.20 8.51 -4.43
CA GLN A 409 -31.53 7.33 -5.23
C GLN A 409 -30.31 6.68 -5.89
N LYS A 410 -30.03 5.51 -5.34
CA LYS A 410 -29.17 4.39 -5.74
C LYS A 410 -27.66 4.56 -5.49
N PRO A 411 -27.09 3.75 -4.58
CA PRO A 411 -25.65 3.55 -4.56
C PRO A 411 -25.27 2.88 -5.88
N TYR A 412 -24.53 3.59 -6.72
CA TYR A 412 -23.71 2.89 -7.70
C TYR A 412 -22.72 2.08 -6.87
N GLU A 413 -22.84 0.75 -6.92
CA GLU A 413 -21.81 -0.13 -6.42
C GLU A 413 -20.50 0.33 -7.04
N ALA A 414 -19.65 0.96 -6.23
CA ALA A 414 -18.28 1.17 -6.59
C ALA A 414 -17.66 -0.22 -6.77
N ARG A 415 -17.70 -0.72 -8.02
CA ARG A 415 -16.64 -1.59 -8.54
C ARG A 415 -15.34 -0.80 -8.73
N GLY A 416 -15.17 0.32 -8.02
CA GLY A 416 -13.89 0.94 -7.83
C GLY A 416 -13.04 -0.05 -7.05
N ARG A 417 -12.00 -0.58 -7.71
CA ARG A 417 -10.89 -1.19 -7.00
C ARG A 417 -10.47 -0.21 -5.92
N VAL A 418 -10.78 -0.54 -4.66
CA VAL A 418 -9.92 -0.10 -3.57
C VAL A 418 -8.57 -0.68 -3.92
N ILE A 419 -7.65 0.20 -4.34
CA ILE A 419 -6.27 -0.18 -4.56
C ILE A 419 -5.78 -0.78 -3.24
N ARG A 420 -5.43 -2.08 -3.27
CA ARG A 420 -5.03 -2.88 -2.11
C ARG A 420 -3.53 -2.84 -1.89
#